data_AF-M2PYZ3-F1
#
_entry.id   AF-M2PYZ3-F1
#
_cell.length_a   1.000
_cell.length_b   1.000
_cell.length_c   1.000
_cell.angle_alpha   90.00
_cell.angle_beta   90.00
_cell.angle_gamma   90.00
#
_symmetry.space_group_name_H-M   'P 1'
#
loop_
_entity.id
_entity.type
_entity.pdbx_description
1 polymer ?
#
loop_
_entity_poly.entity_id
_entity_poly.type
_entity_poly.pdbx_seq_one_letter_code
_entity_poly.pdbx_strand_id
1 'polypeptide(L)'
;MKALRIKLTQNKASYSCEGTVNNRMTYPLPNYSTVIGALHNACGYTEYHPMEISIQGKYSALQKEIYVNHGLLNRTEDDRGILIWLKDPNRLNTGYIEVAKSLNATGNSFSEERTIEVKSRELLDLYKLLKKKGKELEDFNKNTIKSAEEKWKLEKKELKNKQKAFEKNSEQWNDVKAIVDEGEKKIKKLKSDFEDKKKKEYDDPYNHFKILVKGPQYQEVLYDVELVIHIKSDEKVLNDIMYHKYDFVSLGRSEDFIELIEMEYCEVVDSVKEEHMLPNNYSMFINADRVNETQFYQHLEIDRREINADGSNVDGTIYYIAKDYSIKDDARVFNRIPCLYSSSFMIDSDSINIGFDQDGGYLVDFN
;
A
#
# COMPACT_ATOMS: atom_id res chain seq x y z
N MET A 1 -34.25 8.67 -8.13
CA MET A 1 -33.02 8.78 -8.94
C MET A 1 -32.56 7.39 -9.37
N LYS A 2 -31.91 7.26 -10.53
CA LYS A 2 -31.39 5.96 -10.99
C LYS A 2 -30.04 5.66 -10.35
N ALA A 3 -29.84 4.42 -9.90
CA ALA A 3 -28.58 3.91 -9.37
C ALA A 3 -28.35 2.47 -9.85
N LEU A 4 -27.19 1.91 -9.51
CA LEU A 4 -26.87 0.51 -9.72
C LEU A 4 -26.78 -0.20 -8.37
N ARG A 5 -27.58 -1.25 -8.17
CA ARG A 5 -27.51 -2.16 -7.02
C ARG A 5 -26.63 -3.35 -7.37
N ILE A 6 -25.68 -3.67 -6.50
CA ILE A 6 -24.87 -4.88 -6.57
C ILE A 6 -25.09 -5.69 -5.30
N LYS A 7 -25.50 -6.95 -5.45
CA LYS A 7 -25.55 -7.93 -4.37
C LYS A 7 -24.46 -8.98 -4.58
N LEU A 8 -23.64 -9.20 -3.57
CA LEU A 8 -22.53 -10.16 -3.64
C LEU A 8 -22.27 -10.82 -2.30
N THR A 9 -21.61 -11.98 -2.34
CA THR A 9 -21.13 -12.69 -1.15
C THR A 9 -19.63 -12.95 -1.23
N GLN A 10 -18.98 -13.10 -0.08
CA GLN A 10 -17.58 -13.52 0.03
C GLN A 10 -17.45 -14.54 1.17
N ASN A 11 -16.87 -15.70 0.89
CA ASN A 11 -16.58 -16.69 1.94
C ASN A 11 -15.62 -16.13 2.99
N LYS A 12 -14.66 -15.31 2.54
CA LYS A 12 -13.72 -14.57 3.39
C LYS A 12 -13.39 -13.22 2.77
N ALA A 13 -13.19 -12.21 3.61
CA ALA A 13 -12.78 -10.88 3.15
C ALA A 13 -11.90 -10.17 4.20
N SER A 14 -11.01 -9.30 3.72
CA SER A 14 -10.30 -8.34 4.57
C SER A 14 -10.30 -6.96 3.92
N TYR A 15 -11.07 -6.05 4.50
CA TYR A 15 -11.17 -4.64 4.12
C TYR A 15 -10.18 -3.84 4.97
N SER A 16 -8.91 -3.88 4.57
CA SER A 16 -7.80 -3.43 5.40
C SER A 16 -7.94 -1.99 5.91
N CYS A 17 -7.79 -1.81 7.22
CA CYS A 17 -7.70 -0.50 7.85
C CYS A 17 -6.37 0.18 7.50
N GLU A 18 -6.42 1.37 6.89
CA GLU A 18 -5.18 2.06 6.50
C GLU A 18 -4.35 2.43 7.74
N GLY A 19 -3.03 2.27 7.65
CA GLY A 19 -2.10 2.57 8.75
C GLY A 19 -1.84 1.41 9.72
N THR A 20 -2.52 0.26 9.55
CA THR A 20 -2.26 -0.94 10.35
C THR A 20 -1.19 -1.83 9.71
N VAL A 21 0.05 -1.77 10.22
CA VAL A 21 1.21 -2.44 9.60
C VAL A 21 1.47 -3.83 10.16
N ASN A 22 1.53 -3.99 11.49
CA ASN A 22 1.91 -5.25 12.15
C ASN A 22 0.73 -6.15 12.53
N ASN A 23 -0.42 -5.53 12.82
CA ASN A 23 -1.69 -6.20 13.07
C ASN A 23 -2.67 -5.67 12.04
N ARG A 24 -2.77 -6.34 10.88
CA ARG A 24 -3.65 -5.87 9.81
C ARG A 24 -5.10 -6.01 10.27
N MET A 25 -5.75 -4.89 10.49
CA MET A 25 -7.15 -4.86 10.91
C MET A 25 -8.06 -4.76 9.70
N THR A 26 -9.32 -5.13 9.87
CA THR A 26 -10.35 -4.98 8.84
C THR A 26 -11.50 -4.12 9.33
N TYR A 27 -12.07 -3.31 8.44
CA TYR A 27 -13.38 -2.71 8.67
C TYR A 27 -14.47 -3.79 8.61
N PRO A 28 -15.62 -3.60 9.29
CA PRO A 28 -16.74 -4.56 9.26
C PRO A 28 -17.46 -4.63 7.90
N LEU A 29 -17.33 -3.57 7.10
CA LEU A 29 -17.81 -3.45 5.71
C LEU A 29 -16.70 -2.78 4.88
N PRO A 30 -16.67 -2.93 3.55
CA PRO A 30 -15.62 -2.36 2.72
C PRO A 30 -15.62 -0.83 2.74
N ASN A 31 -14.43 -0.23 2.61
CA ASN A 31 -14.29 1.20 2.38
C ASN A 31 -14.82 1.58 1.00
N TYR A 32 -15.38 2.79 0.87
CA TYR A 32 -15.84 3.31 -0.42
C TYR A 32 -14.72 3.29 -1.47
N SER A 33 -13.51 3.73 -1.11
CA SER A 33 -12.35 3.70 -2.01
C SER A 33 -11.96 2.29 -2.47
N THR A 34 -12.15 1.26 -1.63
CA THR A 34 -11.93 -0.14 -1.99
C THR A 34 -12.93 -0.61 -3.04
N VAL A 35 -14.21 -0.25 -2.88
CA VAL A 35 -15.26 -0.57 -3.86
C VAL A 35 -15.00 0.17 -5.18
N ILE A 36 -14.73 1.48 -5.14
CA ILE A 36 -14.41 2.27 -6.33
C ILE A 36 -13.22 1.68 -7.06
N GLY A 37 -12.13 1.36 -6.33
CA GLY A 37 -10.92 0.78 -6.91
C GLY A 37 -11.18 -0.58 -7.57
N ALA A 38 -12.00 -1.43 -6.96
CA ALA A 38 -12.35 -2.73 -7.54
C ALA A 38 -13.17 -2.58 -8.83
N LEU A 39 -14.14 -1.66 -8.86
CA LEU A 39 -14.94 -1.37 -10.05
C LEU A 39 -14.13 -0.70 -11.16
N HIS A 40 -13.23 0.23 -10.81
CA HIS A 40 -12.28 0.83 -11.76
C HIS A 40 -11.40 -0.23 -12.40
N ASN A 41 -10.89 -1.17 -11.60
CA ASN A 41 -10.10 -2.28 -12.11
C ASN A 41 -10.90 -3.20 -13.03
N ALA A 42 -12.15 -3.52 -12.67
CA ALA A 42 -13.05 -4.32 -13.52
C ALA A 42 -13.33 -3.63 -14.87
N CYS A 43 -13.52 -2.31 -14.88
CA CYS A 43 -13.75 -1.52 -16.10
C CYS A 43 -12.46 -1.19 -16.88
N GLY A 44 -11.28 -1.52 -16.34
CA GLY A 44 -9.99 -1.19 -16.96
C GLY A 44 -9.68 0.31 -16.98
N TYR A 45 -10.24 1.10 -16.06
CA TYR A 45 -10.02 2.54 -16.01
C TYR A 45 -8.58 2.90 -15.61
N THR A 46 -8.02 3.89 -16.32
CA THR A 46 -6.70 4.48 -16.01
C THR A 46 -6.82 5.84 -15.33
N GLU A 47 -8.01 6.42 -15.32
CA GLU A 47 -8.33 7.71 -14.72
C GLU A 47 -9.43 7.54 -13.67
N TYR A 48 -9.51 8.48 -12.72
CA TYR A 48 -10.50 8.41 -11.66
C TYR A 48 -11.88 8.84 -12.17
N HIS A 49 -12.84 7.92 -12.15
CA HIS A 49 -14.26 8.20 -12.38
C HIS A 49 -15.00 8.34 -11.05
N PRO A 50 -15.55 9.55 -10.73
CA PRO A 50 -16.28 9.78 -9.48
C PRO A 50 -17.53 8.91 -9.36
N MET A 51 -17.76 8.38 -8.16
CA MET A 51 -18.94 7.58 -7.83
C MET A 51 -19.33 7.91 -6.39
N GLU A 52 -20.62 8.00 -6.09
CA GLU A 52 -21.15 7.98 -4.72
C GLU A 52 -21.58 6.55 -4.38
N ILE A 53 -21.29 6.09 -3.16
CA ILE A 53 -21.52 4.70 -2.77
C ILE A 53 -22.28 4.64 -1.45
N SER A 54 -23.26 3.73 -1.39
CA SER A 54 -23.90 3.26 -0.16
C SER A 54 -23.56 1.78 0.05
N ILE A 55 -23.25 1.38 1.27
CA ILE A 55 -22.85 0.01 1.59
C ILE A 55 -23.57 -0.45 2.84
N GLN A 56 -24.28 -1.57 2.71
CA GLN A 56 -24.85 -2.31 3.83
C GLN A 56 -24.57 -3.80 3.66
N GLY A 57 -24.62 -4.55 4.74
CA GLY A 57 -24.35 -5.97 4.69
C GLY A 57 -24.21 -6.60 6.07
N LYS A 58 -23.78 -7.85 6.07
CA LYS A 58 -23.54 -8.63 7.28
C LYS A 58 -22.33 -9.55 7.07
N TYR A 59 -21.76 -9.99 8.17
CA TYR A 59 -20.78 -11.07 8.23
C TYR A 59 -21.09 -11.95 9.43
N SER A 60 -20.65 -13.20 9.39
CA SER A 60 -20.97 -14.16 10.45
C SER A 60 -19.93 -14.17 11.57
N ALA A 61 -18.65 -14.01 11.24
CA ALA A 61 -17.57 -13.96 12.23
C ALA A 61 -16.40 -13.08 11.79
N LEU A 62 -15.74 -12.48 12.78
CA LEU A 62 -14.43 -11.84 12.65
C LEU A 62 -13.40 -12.74 13.33
N GLN A 63 -12.39 -13.20 12.58
CA GLN A 63 -11.31 -14.01 13.12
C GLN A 63 -9.95 -13.38 12.88
N LYS A 64 -8.99 -13.73 13.76
CA LYS A 64 -7.60 -13.29 13.65
C LYS A 64 -6.74 -14.47 13.18
N GLU A 65 -6.34 -14.43 11.92
CA GLU A 65 -5.52 -15.46 11.29
C GLU A 65 -4.04 -15.16 11.44
N ILE A 66 -3.23 -16.21 11.56
CA ILE A 66 -1.77 -16.13 11.51
C ILE A 66 -1.32 -16.32 10.06
N TYR A 67 -0.48 -15.40 9.58
CA TYR A 67 0.21 -15.56 8.31
C TYR A 67 1.71 -15.37 8.48
N VAL A 68 2.49 -15.90 7.53
CA VAL A 68 3.95 -15.73 7.52
C VAL A 68 4.28 -14.47 6.74
N ASN A 69 4.67 -13.42 7.44
CA ASN A 69 5.20 -12.22 6.80
C ASN A 69 6.62 -12.50 6.27
N HIS A 70 6.85 -12.09 5.04
CA HIS A 70 8.13 -12.22 4.34
C HIS A 70 8.78 -10.83 4.25
N GLY A 71 9.73 -10.56 5.15
CA GLY A 71 10.47 -9.31 5.19
C GLY A 71 11.80 -9.42 4.45
N LEU A 72 12.03 -8.55 3.47
CA LEU A 72 13.32 -8.42 2.80
C LEU A 72 14.14 -7.32 3.46
N LEU A 73 15.33 -7.65 3.95
CA LEU A 73 16.23 -6.67 4.54
C LEU A 73 16.94 -5.87 3.44
N ASN A 74 17.10 -4.57 3.69
CA ASN A 74 17.83 -3.66 2.79
C ASN A 74 19.32 -3.98 2.70
N ARG A 75 19.86 -4.73 3.68
CA ARG A 75 21.26 -5.14 3.74
C ARG A 75 21.35 -6.65 3.82
N THR A 76 22.38 -7.17 3.17
CA THR A 76 22.82 -8.56 3.30
C THR A 76 23.64 -8.70 4.57
N GLU A 77 22.94 -8.88 5.69
CA GLU A 77 23.54 -9.28 6.96
C GLU A 77 24.11 -10.70 6.81
N ASP A 78 25.35 -10.93 7.25
CA ASP A 78 26.05 -12.19 6.96
C ASP A 78 25.67 -13.34 7.92
N ASP A 79 24.91 -13.04 8.97
CA ASP A 79 24.77 -13.88 10.17
C ASP A 79 23.34 -14.32 10.50
N ARG A 80 22.33 -13.83 9.78
CA ARG A 80 20.91 -14.02 10.12
C ARG A 80 20.00 -14.14 8.92
N GLY A 81 18.92 -14.91 9.10
CA GLY A 81 17.85 -15.08 8.13
C GLY A 81 18.17 -16.09 7.03
N ILE A 82 17.53 -15.91 5.88
CA ILE A 82 17.70 -16.75 4.70
C ILE A 82 18.33 -15.90 3.61
N LEU A 83 19.54 -16.25 3.19
CA LEU A 83 20.14 -15.68 2.00
C LEU A 83 19.40 -16.20 0.78
N ILE A 84 18.85 -15.27 0.00
CA ILE A 84 18.11 -15.58 -1.21
C ILE A 84 18.72 -14.89 -2.42
N TRP A 85 18.43 -15.43 -3.61
CA TRP A 85 18.72 -14.83 -4.90
C TRP A 85 17.42 -14.50 -5.62
N LEU A 86 17.29 -13.24 -6.05
CA LEU A 86 16.18 -12.74 -6.85
C LEU A 86 16.59 -12.72 -8.32
N LYS A 87 15.75 -13.24 -9.22
CA LYS A 87 16.00 -13.14 -10.66
C LYS A 87 15.96 -11.68 -11.15
N ASP A 88 15.08 -10.88 -10.56
CA ASP A 88 14.99 -9.45 -10.78
C ASP A 88 15.10 -8.74 -9.41
N PRO A 89 16.18 -7.97 -9.16
CA PRO A 89 16.42 -7.35 -7.86
C PRO A 89 15.43 -6.22 -7.54
N ASN A 90 14.71 -5.70 -8.54
CA ASN A 90 13.75 -4.60 -8.39
C ASN A 90 12.33 -5.10 -8.13
N ARG A 91 12.07 -6.41 -8.25
CA ARG A 91 10.75 -7.01 -8.01
C ARG A 91 10.72 -7.73 -6.66
N LEU A 92 9.94 -7.18 -5.74
CA LEU A 92 9.64 -7.80 -4.45
C LEU A 92 8.56 -8.87 -4.64
N ASN A 93 8.95 -10.10 -4.97
CA ASN A 93 8.02 -11.22 -5.14
C ASN A 93 8.53 -12.49 -4.42
N THR A 94 7.67 -13.51 -4.38
CA THR A 94 7.97 -14.82 -3.76
C THR A 94 8.78 -15.75 -4.68
N GLY A 95 9.12 -15.31 -5.90
CA GLY A 95 9.87 -16.07 -6.91
C GLY A 95 11.37 -16.00 -6.71
N TYR A 96 11.85 -16.32 -5.52
CA TYR A 96 13.27 -16.30 -5.15
C TYR A 96 13.87 -17.72 -5.05
N ILE A 97 15.18 -17.82 -5.16
CA ILE A 97 15.93 -19.06 -4.92
C ILE A 97 16.59 -18.97 -3.54
N GLU A 98 16.37 -19.94 -2.67
CA GLU A 98 17.09 -20.03 -1.40
C GLU A 98 18.55 -20.45 -1.65
N VAL A 99 19.49 -19.64 -1.16
CA VAL A 99 20.94 -19.86 -1.31
C VAL A 99 21.49 -20.56 -0.08
N ALA A 100 21.25 -19.97 1.10
CA ALA A 100 21.66 -20.52 2.38
C ALA A 100 20.77 -20.00 3.52
N LYS A 101 20.70 -20.74 4.62
CA LYS A 101 19.91 -20.39 5.81
C LYS A 101 20.76 -20.45 7.08
N SER A 102 20.66 -19.43 7.93
CA SER A 102 21.30 -19.45 9.25
C SER A 102 20.65 -20.48 10.17
N LEU A 103 21.44 -21.31 10.87
CA LEU A 103 20.91 -22.34 11.78
C LEU A 103 20.73 -21.84 13.21
N ASN A 104 21.65 -21.01 13.69
CA ASN A 104 21.64 -20.51 15.07
C ASN A 104 21.12 -19.07 15.16
N ALA A 105 20.79 -18.61 16.36
CA ALA A 105 20.41 -17.21 16.59
C ALA A 105 21.58 -16.23 16.41
N THR A 106 22.81 -16.69 16.68
CA THR A 106 24.03 -15.88 16.59
C THR A 106 25.21 -16.75 16.14
N GLY A 107 26.28 -16.10 15.67
CA GLY A 107 27.54 -16.76 15.34
C GLY A 107 27.58 -17.45 13.98
N ASN A 108 26.57 -17.25 13.13
CA ASN A 108 26.56 -17.75 11.77
C ASN A 108 27.38 -16.84 10.84
N SER A 109 27.84 -17.41 9.73
CA SER A 109 28.40 -16.62 8.63
C SER A 109 28.13 -17.33 7.31
N PHE A 110 27.46 -16.65 6.38
CA PHE A 110 27.32 -17.12 5.00
C PHE A 110 28.66 -17.11 4.28
N SER A 111 29.47 -16.06 4.51
CA SER A 111 30.77 -15.88 3.84
C SER A 111 31.80 -16.95 4.26
N GLU A 112 31.81 -17.32 5.54
CA GLU A 112 32.73 -18.31 6.11
C GLU A 112 32.12 -19.72 6.23
N GLU A 113 30.86 -19.89 5.79
CA GLU A 113 30.11 -21.14 5.87
C GLU A 113 29.98 -21.71 7.29
N ARG A 114 29.87 -20.83 8.28
CA ARG A 114 29.78 -21.22 9.68
C ARG A 114 28.32 -21.30 10.11
N THR A 115 27.91 -22.50 10.57
CA THR A 115 26.57 -22.80 11.10
C THR A 115 25.42 -22.37 10.17
N ILE A 116 25.57 -22.68 8.88
CA ILE A 116 24.55 -22.45 7.85
C ILE A 116 24.11 -23.77 7.22
N GLU A 117 22.88 -23.79 6.71
CA GLU A 117 22.38 -24.80 5.78
C GLU A 117 22.52 -24.26 4.35
N VAL A 118 23.33 -24.92 3.52
CA VAL A 118 23.52 -24.53 2.11
C VAL A 118 22.43 -25.19 1.26
N LYS A 119 21.69 -24.37 0.50
CA LYS A 119 20.63 -24.81 -0.42
C LYS A 119 21.09 -24.77 -1.87
N SER A 120 21.89 -23.77 -2.25
CA SER A 120 22.50 -23.65 -3.57
C SER A 120 23.98 -23.31 -3.46
N ARG A 121 24.84 -24.25 -3.87
CA ARG A 121 26.29 -24.10 -3.79
C ARG A 121 26.82 -23.05 -4.77
N GLU A 122 26.38 -23.12 -6.03
CA GLU A 122 26.83 -22.22 -7.09
C GLU A 122 26.55 -20.74 -6.75
N LEU A 123 25.35 -20.44 -6.25
CA LEU A 123 24.97 -19.08 -5.86
C LEU A 123 25.69 -18.62 -4.59
N LEU A 124 25.98 -19.52 -3.65
CA LEU A 124 26.75 -19.20 -2.46
C LEU A 124 28.20 -18.85 -2.81
N ASP A 125 28.82 -19.58 -3.73
CA ASP A 125 30.17 -19.31 -4.20
C ASP A 125 30.23 -17.97 -4.95
N LEU A 126 29.23 -17.66 -5.78
CA LEU A 126 29.08 -16.35 -6.41
C LEU A 126 28.94 -15.23 -5.37
N TYR A 127 28.11 -15.42 -4.34
CA TYR A 127 27.95 -14.47 -3.24
C TYR A 127 29.29 -14.19 -2.54
N LYS A 128 30.05 -15.24 -2.21
CA LYS A 128 31.38 -15.14 -1.58
C LYS A 128 32.38 -14.40 -2.47
N LEU A 129 32.38 -14.70 -3.76
CA LEU A 129 33.22 -14.02 -4.75
C LEU A 129 32.92 -12.51 -4.79
N LEU A 130 31.63 -12.15 -4.85
CA LEU A 130 31.21 -10.75 -4.86
C LEU A 130 31.56 -10.04 -3.55
N LYS A 131 31.37 -10.68 -2.39
CA LYS A 131 31.80 -10.14 -1.08
C LYS A 131 33.30 -9.81 -1.05
N LYS A 132 34.14 -10.70 -1.58
CA LYS A 132 35.59 -10.46 -1.68
C LYS A 132 35.87 -9.27 -2.60
N LYS A 133 35.24 -9.24 -3.77
CA LYS A 133 35.39 -8.17 -4.75
C LYS A 133 34.94 -6.80 -4.24
N GLY A 134 33.86 -6.77 -3.44
CA GLY A 134 33.39 -5.56 -2.77
C GLY A 134 34.47 -4.97 -1.86
N LYS A 135 35.13 -5.80 -1.05
CA LYS A 135 36.26 -5.37 -0.20
C LYS A 135 37.44 -4.84 -1.04
N GLU A 136 37.81 -5.55 -2.11
CA GLU A 136 38.89 -5.11 -3.01
C GLU A 136 38.59 -3.73 -3.66
N LEU A 137 37.33 -3.49 -4.05
CA LEU A 137 36.88 -2.21 -4.60
C LEU A 137 36.84 -1.11 -3.53
N GLU A 138 36.45 -1.41 -2.30
CA GLU A 138 36.50 -0.49 -1.17
C GLU A 138 37.93 -0.06 -0.84
N ASP A 139 38.86 -1.01 -0.78
CA ASP A 139 40.29 -0.75 -0.57
C ASP A 139 40.87 0.08 -1.72
N PHE A 140 40.54 -0.25 -2.97
CA PHE A 140 40.97 0.54 -4.13
C PHE A 140 40.44 1.97 -4.11
N ASN A 141 39.17 2.17 -3.73
CA ASN A 141 38.58 3.49 -3.57
C ASN A 141 39.32 4.31 -2.51
N LYS A 142 39.60 3.70 -1.35
CA LYS A 142 40.29 4.37 -0.25
C LYS A 142 41.74 4.72 -0.61
N ASN A 143 42.48 3.74 -1.12
CA ASN A 143 43.93 3.87 -1.33
C ASN A 143 44.29 4.61 -2.61
N THR A 144 43.47 4.54 -3.65
CA THR A 144 43.77 5.13 -4.97
C THR A 144 42.91 6.36 -5.24
N ILE A 145 41.59 6.22 -5.25
CA ILE A 145 40.68 7.28 -5.70
C ILE A 145 40.66 8.45 -4.71
N LYS A 146 40.38 8.18 -3.42
CA LYS A 146 40.37 9.22 -2.38
C LYS A 146 41.75 9.84 -2.17
N SER A 147 42.82 9.04 -2.20
CA SER A 147 44.19 9.56 -2.11
C SER A 147 44.55 10.47 -3.28
N ALA A 148 44.20 10.10 -4.52
CA ALA A 148 44.42 10.94 -5.69
C ALA A 148 43.60 12.24 -5.63
N GLU A 149 42.36 12.18 -5.13
CA GLU A 149 41.54 13.36 -4.92
C GLU A 149 42.14 14.31 -3.86
N GLU A 150 42.65 13.78 -2.76
CA GLU A 150 43.32 14.57 -1.72
C GLU A 150 44.59 15.23 -2.23
N LYS A 151 45.45 14.48 -2.96
CA LYS A 151 46.65 15.03 -3.60
C LYS A 151 46.29 16.16 -4.57
N TRP A 152 45.31 15.94 -5.43
CA TRP A 152 44.85 16.97 -6.36
C TRP A 152 44.28 18.20 -5.64
N LYS A 153 43.57 18.03 -4.51
CA LYS A 153 43.09 19.17 -3.70
C LYS A 153 44.23 20.04 -3.18
N LEU A 154 45.36 19.46 -2.77
CA LEU A 154 46.55 20.21 -2.38
C LEU A 154 47.20 20.91 -3.58
N GLU A 155 47.48 20.18 -4.66
CA GLU A 155 48.08 20.73 -5.88
C GLU A 155 47.26 21.88 -6.46
N LYS A 156 45.93 21.71 -6.52
CA LYS A 156 44.99 22.74 -6.95
C LYS A 156 45.07 23.99 -6.09
N LYS A 157 45.26 23.86 -4.77
CA LYS A 157 45.40 25.01 -3.86
C LYS A 157 46.68 25.78 -4.15
N GLU A 158 47.79 25.07 -4.39
CA GLU A 158 49.07 25.68 -4.76
C GLU A 158 49.00 26.37 -6.12
N LEU A 159 48.41 25.71 -7.13
CA LEU A 159 48.21 26.27 -8.47
C LEU A 159 47.34 27.53 -8.43
N LYS A 160 46.24 27.53 -7.68
CA LYS A 160 45.41 28.73 -7.50
C LYS A 160 46.12 29.86 -6.76
N ASN A 161 47.02 29.56 -5.82
CA ASN A 161 47.83 30.57 -5.16
C ASN A 161 48.84 31.20 -6.12
N LYS A 162 49.51 30.38 -6.96
CA LYS A 162 50.38 30.86 -8.04
C LYS A 162 49.59 31.68 -9.08
N GLN A 163 48.38 31.24 -9.42
CA GLN A 163 47.50 31.94 -10.37
C GLN A 163 47.16 33.37 -9.93
N LYS A 164 47.01 33.62 -8.62
CA LYS A 164 46.76 34.96 -8.06
C LYS A 164 47.95 35.91 -8.15
N ALA A 165 49.16 35.40 -8.36
CA ALA A 165 50.37 36.21 -8.51
C ALA A 165 50.57 36.74 -9.95
N PHE A 166 49.81 36.23 -10.92
CA PHE A 166 49.85 36.67 -12.31
C PHE A 166 48.75 37.69 -12.63
N GLU A 167 48.99 38.59 -13.58
CA GLU A 167 47.95 39.48 -14.10
C GLU A 167 46.80 38.69 -14.72
N LYS A 168 45.57 39.16 -14.47
CA LYS A 168 44.36 38.49 -14.92
C LYS A 168 44.32 38.45 -16.45
N ASN A 169 44.10 37.25 -17.01
CA ASN A 169 44.10 36.96 -18.45
C ASN A 169 45.49 37.07 -19.13
N SER A 170 46.58 37.15 -18.38
CA SER A 170 47.91 36.93 -18.97
C SER A 170 48.02 35.49 -19.50
N GLU A 171 48.98 35.27 -20.40
CA GLU A 171 49.28 33.94 -20.95
C GLU A 171 49.53 32.92 -19.82
N GLN A 172 50.37 33.28 -18.85
CA GLN A 172 50.70 32.46 -17.68
C GLN A 172 49.48 32.21 -16.77
N TRP A 173 48.55 33.17 -16.68
CA TRP A 173 47.31 33.00 -15.90
C TRP A 173 46.36 31.98 -16.55
N ASN A 174 46.24 32.03 -17.88
CA ASN A 174 45.42 31.11 -18.66
C ASN A 174 46.01 29.69 -18.68
N ASP A 175 47.34 29.55 -18.73
CA ASP A 175 48.03 28.26 -18.65
C ASP A 175 47.74 27.55 -17.32
N VAL A 176 47.87 28.27 -16.20
CA VAL A 176 47.56 27.70 -14.87
C VAL A 176 46.08 27.33 -14.76
N LYS A 177 45.17 28.13 -15.36
CA LYS A 177 43.74 27.79 -15.43
C LYS A 177 43.51 26.50 -16.21
N ALA A 178 44.13 26.34 -17.37
CA ALA A 178 44.00 25.14 -18.20
C ALA A 178 44.49 23.88 -17.46
N ILE A 179 45.60 23.97 -16.72
CA ILE A 179 46.11 22.86 -15.90
C ILE A 179 45.12 22.47 -14.79
N VAL A 180 44.53 23.45 -14.11
CA VAL A 180 43.51 23.20 -13.08
C VAL A 180 42.26 22.55 -13.69
N ASP A 181 41.78 23.05 -14.82
CA ASP A 181 40.60 22.50 -15.50
C ASP A 181 40.87 21.07 -16.00
N GLU A 182 42.07 20.78 -16.51
CA GLU A 182 42.46 19.45 -16.96
C GLU A 182 42.57 18.45 -15.80
N GLY A 183 43.17 18.84 -14.67
CA GLY A 183 43.26 17.95 -13.51
C GLY A 183 41.91 17.69 -12.85
N GLU A 184 41.00 18.67 -12.81
CA GLU A 184 39.61 18.44 -12.40
C GLU A 184 38.90 17.44 -13.32
N LYS A 185 39.07 17.57 -14.64
CA LYS A 185 38.54 16.60 -15.61
C LYS A 185 39.11 15.21 -15.38
N LYS A 186 40.42 15.08 -15.12
CA LYS A 186 41.08 13.79 -14.83
C LYS A 186 40.51 13.13 -13.57
N ILE A 187 40.37 13.87 -12.46
CA ILE A 187 39.79 13.33 -11.22
C ILE A 187 38.32 12.96 -11.41
N LYS A 188 37.54 13.78 -12.10
CA LYS A 188 36.13 13.48 -12.40
C LYS A 188 35.99 12.20 -13.23
N LYS A 189 36.82 12.05 -14.27
CA LYS A 189 36.85 10.84 -15.10
C LYS A 189 37.24 9.61 -14.29
N LEU A 190 38.30 9.71 -13.49
CA LEU A 190 38.75 8.61 -12.63
C LEU A 190 37.66 8.12 -11.66
N LYS A 191 36.88 9.03 -11.08
CA LYS A 191 35.73 8.69 -10.23
C LYS A 191 34.62 8.01 -11.02
N SER A 192 34.25 8.57 -12.17
CA SER A 192 33.23 8.00 -13.06
C SER A 192 33.61 6.58 -13.50
N ASP A 193 34.84 6.38 -13.97
CA ASP A 193 35.33 5.07 -14.42
C ASP A 193 35.31 4.05 -13.27
N PHE A 194 35.61 4.48 -12.04
CA PHE A 194 35.51 3.64 -10.85
C PHE A 194 34.07 3.31 -10.48
N GLU A 195 33.16 4.29 -10.52
CA GLU A 195 31.73 4.08 -10.25
C GLU A 195 31.10 3.11 -11.26
N ASP A 196 31.39 3.28 -12.54
CA ASP A 196 30.91 2.38 -13.61
C ASP A 196 31.46 0.96 -13.43
N LYS A 197 32.75 0.85 -13.09
CA LYS A 197 33.36 -0.45 -12.77
C LYS A 197 32.68 -1.10 -11.57
N LYS A 198 32.54 -0.36 -10.46
CA LYS A 198 31.92 -0.86 -9.24
C LYS A 198 30.48 -1.31 -9.49
N LYS A 199 29.71 -0.53 -10.25
CA LYS A 199 28.34 -0.85 -10.61
C LYS A 199 28.23 -2.17 -11.35
N LYS A 200 28.97 -2.30 -12.46
CA LYS A 200 28.92 -3.49 -13.33
C LYS A 200 29.48 -4.74 -12.65
N GLU A 201 30.55 -4.58 -11.89
CA GLU A 201 31.32 -5.70 -11.36
C GLU A 201 30.89 -6.16 -9.97
N TYR A 202 30.17 -5.32 -9.22
CA TYR A 202 29.75 -5.59 -7.86
C TYR A 202 28.30 -5.19 -7.59
N ASP A 203 27.91 -3.92 -7.73
CA ASP A 203 26.59 -3.47 -7.26
C ASP A 203 25.45 -4.20 -7.99
N ASP A 204 25.48 -4.28 -9.33
CA ASP A 204 24.42 -4.92 -10.12
C ASP A 204 24.32 -6.43 -9.82
N PRO A 205 25.40 -7.25 -9.88
CA PRO A 205 25.33 -8.66 -9.50
C PRO A 205 24.96 -8.90 -8.03
N TYR A 206 25.43 -8.05 -7.12
CA TYR A 206 25.21 -8.21 -5.69
C TYR A 206 23.79 -7.87 -5.27
N ASN A 207 23.13 -6.94 -5.97
CA ASN A 207 21.75 -6.53 -5.69
C ASN A 207 20.72 -7.67 -5.83
N HIS A 208 21.06 -8.73 -6.57
CA HIS A 208 20.24 -9.95 -6.63
C HIS A 208 20.19 -10.69 -5.30
N PHE A 209 21.20 -10.54 -4.44
CA PHE A 209 21.23 -11.18 -3.14
C PHE A 209 20.52 -10.32 -2.09
N LYS A 210 19.58 -10.93 -1.37
CA LYS A 210 18.85 -10.31 -0.27
C LYS A 210 18.77 -11.26 0.92
N ILE A 211 18.49 -10.71 2.09
CA ILE A 211 18.19 -11.50 3.28
C ILE A 211 16.68 -11.48 3.48
N LEU A 212 16.10 -12.67 3.48
CA LEU A 212 14.71 -12.92 3.80
C LEU A 212 14.59 -13.28 5.28
N VAL A 213 13.75 -12.54 5.99
CA VAL A 213 13.31 -12.85 7.35
C VAL A 213 11.85 -13.24 7.29
N LYS A 214 11.50 -14.33 7.96
CA LYS A 214 10.12 -14.80 8.10
C LYS A 214 9.69 -14.60 9.54
N GLY A 215 8.48 -14.10 9.74
CA GLY A 215 7.91 -13.93 11.07
C GLY A 215 6.40 -14.13 11.05
N PRO A 216 5.80 -14.72 12.10
CA PRO A 216 4.36 -14.77 12.21
C PRO A 216 3.81 -13.35 12.41
N GLN A 217 2.79 -13.01 11.65
CA GLN A 217 1.98 -11.81 11.83
C GLN A 217 0.51 -12.19 11.82
N TYR A 218 -0.32 -11.25 12.23
CA TYR A 218 -1.75 -11.47 12.33
C TYR A 218 -2.52 -10.57 11.38
N GLN A 219 -3.60 -11.12 10.84
CA GLN A 219 -4.56 -10.40 10.02
C GLN A 219 -5.98 -10.74 10.45
N GLU A 220 -6.82 -9.72 10.53
CA GLU A 220 -8.25 -9.88 10.71
C GLU A 220 -8.95 -10.21 9.39
N VAL A 221 -9.83 -11.21 9.45
CA VAL A 221 -10.58 -11.74 8.31
C VAL A 221 -12.04 -11.90 8.72
N LEU A 222 -12.94 -11.37 7.90
CA LEU A 222 -14.38 -11.57 7.98
C LEU A 222 -14.77 -12.84 7.25
N TYR A 223 -15.73 -13.58 7.79
CA TYR A 223 -16.25 -14.82 7.22
C TYR A 223 -17.74 -14.71 6.89
N ASP A 224 -18.14 -15.38 5.81
CA ASP A 224 -19.51 -15.45 5.30
C ASP A 224 -20.14 -14.06 5.17
N VAL A 225 -19.50 -13.23 4.35
CA VAL A 225 -19.91 -11.84 4.12
C VAL A 225 -20.99 -11.80 3.04
N GLU A 226 -22.06 -11.03 3.29
CA GLU A 226 -23.07 -10.66 2.31
C GLU A 226 -23.14 -9.14 2.24
N LEU A 227 -23.02 -8.57 1.04
CA LEU A 227 -23.05 -7.13 0.81
C LEU A 227 -24.13 -6.76 -0.19
N VAL A 228 -24.74 -5.60 0.06
CA VAL A 228 -25.52 -4.84 -0.89
C VAL A 228 -24.87 -3.47 -1.03
N ILE A 229 -24.48 -3.14 -2.25
CA ILE A 229 -23.76 -1.93 -2.60
C ILE A 229 -24.60 -1.18 -3.62
N HIS A 230 -24.91 0.09 -3.35
CA HIS A 230 -25.53 0.98 -4.32
C HIS A 230 -24.50 1.98 -4.84
N ILE A 231 -24.51 2.18 -6.15
CA ILE A 231 -23.59 3.09 -6.85
C ILE A 231 -24.40 4.13 -7.60
N LYS A 232 -24.09 5.39 -7.34
CA LYS A 232 -24.58 6.53 -8.10
C LYS A 232 -23.40 7.18 -8.81
N SER A 233 -23.51 7.33 -10.11
CA SER A 233 -22.51 7.97 -10.97
C SER A 233 -23.18 8.40 -12.28
N ASP A 234 -22.39 8.97 -13.18
CA ASP A 234 -22.85 9.31 -14.53
C ASP A 234 -23.31 8.06 -15.28
N GLU A 235 -24.32 8.21 -16.15
CA GLU A 235 -24.93 7.09 -16.88
C GLU A 235 -23.90 6.26 -17.67
N LYS A 236 -22.89 6.92 -18.26
CA LYS A 236 -21.80 6.24 -18.95
C LYS A 236 -21.03 5.29 -18.02
N VAL A 237 -20.69 5.77 -16.82
CA VAL A 237 -19.93 4.99 -15.83
C VAL A 237 -20.76 3.81 -15.34
N LEU A 238 -22.05 3.99 -15.08
CA LEU A 238 -22.94 2.90 -14.66
C LEU A 238 -23.07 1.83 -15.75
N ASN A 239 -23.20 2.24 -17.01
CA ASN A 239 -23.25 1.32 -18.16
C ASN A 239 -21.95 0.53 -18.33
N ASP A 240 -20.80 1.19 -18.16
CA ASP A 240 -19.49 0.55 -18.23
C ASP A 240 -19.32 -0.50 -17.13
N ILE A 241 -19.77 -0.21 -15.89
CA ILE A 241 -19.78 -1.18 -14.78
C ILE A 241 -20.68 -2.38 -15.11
N MET A 242 -21.90 -2.12 -15.59
CA MET A 242 -22.84 -3.19 -15.95
C MET A 242 -22.29 -4.09 -17.08
N TYR A 243 -21.60 -3.50 -18.04
CA TYR A 243 -20.96 -4.24 -19.14
C TYR A 243 -19.84 -5.15 -18.64
N HIS A 244 -19.02 -4.68 -17.69
CA HIS A 244 -17.89 -5.42 -17.10
C HIS A 244 -18.25 -6.18 -15.81
N LYS A 245 -19.53 -6.49 -15.58
CA LYS A 245 -19.99 -7.10 -14.32
C LYS A 245 -19.28 -8.42 -13.97
N TYR A 246 -18.87 -9.20 -14.97
CA TYR A 246 -18.17 -10.47 -14.77
C TYR A 246 -16.66 -10.31 -14.58
N ASP A 247 -16.12 -9.11 -14.81
CA ASP A 247 -14.72 -8.74 -14.53
C ASP A 247 -14.56 -8.21 -13.08
N PHE A 248 -15.66 -7.99 -12.37
CA PHE A 248 -15.64 -7.71 -10.94
C PHE A 248 -15.50 -9.03 -10.15
N VAL A 249 -14.24 -9.48 -9.97
CA VAL A 249 -13.95 -10.84 -9.45
C VAL A 249 -13.59 -10.86 -7.95
N SER A 250 -13.12 -9.76 -7.39
CA SER A 250 -12.65 -9.69 -5.99
C SER A 250 -12.92 -8.32 -5.38
N LEU A 251 -13.16 -8.29 -4.06
CA LEU A 251 -13.32 -7.06 -3.28
C LEU A 251 -12.50 -7.14 -1.99
N GLY A 252 -11.66 -6.13 -1.74
CA GLY A 252 -10.65 -6.17 -0.69
C GLY A 252 -9.30 -6.63 -1.26
N ARG A 253 -8.81 -7.79 -0.81
CA ARG A 253 -7.57 -8.37 -1.37
C ARG A 253 -7.86 -9.11 -2.67
N SER A 254 -6.85 -9.24 -3.53
CA SER A 254 -6.97 -9.95 -4.81
C SER A 254 -7.39 -11.42 -4.68
N GLU A 255 -7.09 -12.04 -3.54
CA GLU A 255 -7.45 -13.42 -3.21
C GLU A 255 -8.82 -13.57 -2.54
N ASP A 256 -9.48 -12.45 -2.18
CA ASP A 256 -10.81 -12.43 -1.57
C ASP A 256 -11.87 -12.33 -2.68
N PHE A 257 -12.16 -13.46 -3.32
CA PHE A 257 -13.11 -13.56 -4.42
C PHE A 257 -14.54 -13.22 -4.00
N ILE A 258 -15.28 -12.63 -4.92
CA ILE A 258 -16.72 -12.43 -4.78
C ILE A 258 -17.50 -13.52 -5.53
N GLU A 259 -18.69 -13.82 -5.03
CA GLU A 259 -19.76 -14.43 -5.80
C GLU A 259 -20.81 -13.35 -6.08
N LEU A 260 -20.93 -12.96 -7.35
CA LEU A 260 -21.91 -11.95 -7.77
C LEU A 260 -23.30 -12.60 -7.83
N ILE A 261 -24.17 -12.17 -6.92
CA ILE A 261 -25.56 -12.65 -6.85
C ILE A 261 -26.43 -11.85 -7.83
N GLU A 262 -26.28 -10.53 -7.83
CA GLU A 262 -27.12 -9.62 -8.61
C GLU A 262 -26.36 -8.33 -8.97
N MET A 263 -26.61 -7.78 -10.15
CA MET A 263 -26.22 -6.43 -10.53
C MET A 263 -27.31 -5.85 -11.43
N GLU A 264 -28.09 -4.89 -10.91
CA GLU A 264 -29.30 -4.36 -11.55
C GLU A 264 -29.42 -2.85 -11.36
N TYR A 265 -30.01 -2.16 -12.34
CA TYR A 265 -30.41 -0.77 -12.15
C TYR A 265 -31.60 -0.71 -11.20
N CYS A 266 -31.61 0.27 -10.32
CA CYS A 266 -32.70 0.48 -9.37
C CYS A 266 -33.11 1.95 -9.28
N GLU A 267 -34.35 2.18 -8.85
CA GLU A 267 -34.86 3.50 -8.51
C GLU A 267 -34.78 3.77 -7.01
N VAL A 268 -33.95 4.77 -6.65
CA VAL A 268 -33.79 5.25 -5.28
C VAL A 268 -34.66 6.48 -5.07
N VAL A 269 -35.55 6.45 -4.09
CA VAL A 269 -36.42 7.58 -3.75
C VAL A 269 -35.99 8.24 -2.44
N ASP A 270 -36.12 9.57 -2.35
CA ASP A 270 -35.68 10.35 -1.18
C ASP A 270 -36.80 10.52 -0.13
N SER A 271 -37.96 9.90 -0.34
CA SER A 271 -39.08 9.94 0.61
C SER A 271 -39.85 8.63 0.54
N VAL A 272 -40.21 8.11 1.71
CA VAL A 272 -41.00 6.89 1.87
C VAL A 272 -42.32 7.21 2.58
N LYS A 273 -43.34 6.37 2.40
CA LYS A 273 -44.63 6.53 3.08
C LYS A 273 -44.73 5.69 4.35
N GLU A 274 -43.97 4.60 4.39
CA GLU A 274 -43.99 3.59 5.44
C GLU A 274 -42.59 3.53 6.07
N GLU A 275 -42.52 2.98 7.28
CA GLU A 275 -41.26 2.75 7.97
C GLU A 275 -40.48 1.63 7.27
N HIS A 276 -39.20 1.89 6.98
CA HIS A 276 -38.29 0.91 6.42
C HIS A 276 -37.04 0.79 7.28
N MET A 277 -36.68 -0.44 7.62
CA MET A 277 -35.50 -0.78 8.42
C MET A 277 -34.47 -1.53 7.58
N LEU A 278 -33.27 -1.65 8.12
CA LEU A 278 -32.27 -2.57 7.56
C LEU A 278 -32.79 -4.02 7.55
N PRO A 279 -32.39 -4.83 6.55
CA PRO A 279 -32.65 -6.27 6.57
C PRO A 279 -32.09 -6.93 7.84
N ASN A 280 -32.66 -8.07 8.23
CA ASN A 280 -32.24 -8.78 9.45
C ASN A 280 -30.72 -9.04 9.48
N ASN A 281 -30.09 -8.65 10.60
CA ASN A 281 -28.66 -8.74 10.87
C ASN A 281 -27.76 -7.87 9.96
N TYR A 282 -28.34 -7.01 9.13
CA TYR A 282 -27.54 -6.08 8.34
C TYR A 282 -27.10 -4.92 9.22
N SER A 283 -25.95 -4.40 8.88
CA SER A 283 -25.44 -3.13 9.34
C SER A 283 -25.07 -2.27 8.14
N MET A 284 -24.98 -0.97 8.35
CA MET A 284 -24.72 -0.01 7.29
C MET A 284 -23.76 1.06 7.78
N PHE A 285 -22.97 1.62 6.87
CA PHE A 285 -22.28 2.89 7.13
C PHE A 285 -23.20 4.05 6.74
N ILE A 286 -23.43 4.94 7.70
CA ILE A 286 -24.14 6.20 7.46
C ILE A 286 -23.26 7.35 7.86
N ASN A 287 -23.22 8.39 7.03
CA ASN A 287 -22.50 9.62 7.32
C ASN A 287 -22.90 10.18 8.68
N ALA A 288 -21.93 10.33 9.59
CA ALA A 288 -22.18 10.80 10.95
C ALA A 288 -22.81 12.20 10.97
N ASP A 289 -22.52 13.05 9.98
CA ASP A 289 -23.12 14.38 9.88
C ASP A 289 -24.62 14.34 9.53
N ARG A 290 -25.09 13.21 8.97
CA ARG A 290 -26.52 12.95 8.66
C ARG A 290 -27.24 12.22 9.79
N VAL A 291 -26.53 11.75 10.81
CA VAL A 291 -27.15 11.14 12.00
C VAL A 291 -27.52 12.24 12.98
N ASN A 292 -28.73 12.77 12.86
CA ASN A 292 -29.37 13.60 13.87
C ASN A 292 -30.81 13.14 14.07
N GLU A 293 -31.44 13.55 15.18
CA GLU A 293 -32.82 13.17 15.56
C GLU A 293 -33.90 13.50 14.50
N THR A 294 -33.56 14.24 13.43
CA THR A 294 -34.48 14.64 12.36
C THR A 294 -34.23 13.96 11.00
N GLN A 295 -33.14 13.18 10.85
CA GLN A 295 -32.76 12.57 9.58
C GLN A 295 -32.71 11.05 9.66
N PHE A 296 -32.17 10.49 10.75
CA PHE A 296 -32.20 9.05 11.02
C PHE A 296 -32.80 8.82 12.40
N TYR A 297 -33.87 8.03 12.46
CA TYR A 297 -34.30 7.44 13.72
C TYR A 297 -33.52 6.15 13.94
N GLN A 298 -32.74 6.08 15.02
CA GLN A 298 -32.32 4.78 15.52
C GLN A 298 -33.56 4.10 16.13
N HIS A 299 -34.09 3.10 15.44
CA HIS A 299 -35.18 2.30 15.99
C HIS A 299 -34.60 1.29 16.96
N LEU A 300 -34.48 1.71 18.21
CA LEU A 300 -34.14 0.83 19.32
C LEU A 300 -35.42 0.16 19.82
N GLU A 301 -35.72 -1.05 19.36
CA GLU A 301 -36.46 -2.00 20.21
C GLU A 301 -35.50 -2.52 21.31
N ILE A 302 -35.01 -1.62 22.17
CA ILE A 302 -34.24 -2.01 23.35
C ILE A 302 -34.95 -1.49 24.59
N ASP A 303 -35.51 -2.44 25.31
CA ASP A 303 -35.97 -2.34 26.69
C ASP A 303 -34.88 -1.69 27.56
N ARG A 304 -34.97 -0.36 27.72
CA ARG A 304 -34.27 0.51 28.68
C ARG A 304 -32.98 -0.08 29.23
N ARG A 305 -31.85 0.09 28.54
CA ARG A 305 -30.53 0.00 29.18
C ARG A 305 -29.47 0.58 28.24
N GLU A 306 -28.75 1.58 28.75
CA GLU A 306 -27.62 2.30 28.13
C GLU A 306 -28.00 3.56 27.32
N ILE A 307 -28.19 4.65 28.09
CA ILE A 307 -28.30 6.04 27.61
C ILE A 307 -26.93 6.70 27.84
N ASN A 308 -26.43 7.47 26.87
CA ASN A 308 -25.23 8.29 27.07
C ASN A 308 -25.44 9.35 28.18
N ALA A 309 -24.36 9.92 28.72
CA ALA A 309 -24.44 10.92 29.80
C ALA A 309 -25.22 12.20 29.41
N ASP A 310 -25.43 12.44 28.12
CA ASP A 310 -26.17 13.57 27.55
C ASP A 310 -27.64 13.26 27.20
N GLY A 311 -28.11 12.02 27.43
CA GLY A 311 -29.48 11.62 27.13
C GLY A 311 -29.69 11.07 25.72
N SER A 312 -28.65 11.05 24.87
CA SER A 312 -28.76 10.52 23.51
C SER A 312 -28.74 8.99 23.48
N ASN A 313 -29.65 8.43 22.69
CA ASN A 313 -29.69 7.01 22.34
C ASN A 313 -28.88 6.82 21.05
N VAL A 314 -27.56 6.60 21.16
CA VAL A 314 -26.73 6.27 19.99
C VAL A 314 -26.02 4.95 20.25
N ASP A 315 -26.48 3.90 19.58
CA ASP A 315 -25.78 2.62 19.47
C ASP A 315 -25.03 2.57 18.12
N GLY A 316 -23.81 2.04 18.15
CA GLY A 316 -22.93 1.92 16.99
C GLY A 316 -21.51 2.42 17.21
N THR A 317 -20.67 2.24 16.20
CA THR A 317 -19.25 2.64 16.23
C THR A 317 -18.97 3.61 15.10
N ILE A 318 -18.31 4.74 15.39
CA ILE A 318 -17.87 5.68 14.36
C ILE A 318 -16.57 5.18 13.73
N TYR A 319 -16.60 4.96 12.43
CA TYR A 319 -15.44 4.66 11.61
C TYR A 319 -15.13 5.83 10.67
N TYR A 320 -13.84 6.09 10.45
CA TYR A 320 -13.41 7.03 9.42
C TYR A 320 -13.18 6.26 8.12
N ILE A 321 -14.17 6.27 7.22
CA ILE A 321 -14.18 5.46 6.01
C ILE A 321 -13.51 6.23 4.88
N ALA A 322 -12.51 5.62 4.25
CA ALA A 322 -11.78 6.24 3.14
C ALA A 322 -12.65 6.30 1.87
N LYS A 323 -12.94 7.53 1.41
CA LYS A 323 -13.71 7.81 0.20
C LYS A 323 -12.86 7.76 -1.06
N ASP A 324 -11.76 8.50 -1.05
CA ASP A 324 -10.79 8.61 -2.13
C ASP A 324 -9.40 8.95 -1.55
N TYR A 325 -8.41 9.12 -2.42
CA TYR A 325 -7.09 9.60 -2.00
C TYR A 325 -6.43 10.46 -3.07
N SER A 326 -5.52 11.32 -2.61
CA SER A 326 -4.54 12.03 -3.47
C SER A 326 -3.13 11.56 -3.16
N ILE A 327 -2.23 11.63 -4.14
CA ILE A 327 -0.81 11.32 -3.92
C ILE A 327 -0.08 12.62 -3.60
N LYS A 328 0.56 12.68 -2.43
CA LYS A 328 1.44 13.79 -2.00
C LYS A 328 2.72 13.18 -1.45
N ASP A 329 3.89 13.64 -1.93
CA ASP A 329 5.20 13.15 -1.48
C ASP A 329 5.34 11.61 -1.52
N ASP A 330 4.93 10.99 -2.63
CA ASP A 330 4.88 9.53 -2.84
C ASP A 330 4.01 8.75 -1.83
N ALA A 331 3.20 9.45 -1.04
CA ALA A 331 2.27 8.87 -0.06
C ALA A 331 0.81 9.13 -0.46
N ARG A 332 -0.06 8.14 -0.18
CA ARG A 332 -1.51 8.32 -0.33
C ARG A 332 -2.05 9.09 0.87
N VAL A 333 -2.69 10.22 0.60
CA VAL A 333 -3.44 11.02 1.57
C VAL A 333 -4.93 10.77 1.32
N PHE A 334 -5.53 9.97 2.19
CA PHE A 334 -6.93 9.56 2.10
C PHE A 334 -7.88 10.64 2.60
N ASN A 335 -8.91 10.93 1.81
CA ASN A 335 -10.08 11.67 2.24
C ASN A 335 -11.01 10.70 3.01
N ARG A 336 -11.36 11.03 4.25
CA ARG A 336 -12.14 10.14 5.13
C ARG A 336 -13.43 10.81 5.55
N ILE A 337 -14.51 10.04 5.49
CA ILE A 337 -15.84 10.45 5.94
C ILE A 337 -16.11 9.75 7.29
N PRO A 338 -16.47 10.48 8.35
CA PRO A 338 -16.92 9.84 9.58
C PRO A 338 -18.27 9.17 9.33
N CYS A 339 -18.35 7.87 9.54
CA CYS A 339 -19.57 7.10 9.37
C CYS A 339 -19.92 6.35 10.66
N LEU A 340 -21.17 6.47 11.09
CA LEU A 340 -21.74 5.61 12.11
C LEU A 340 -22.05 4.24 11.51
N TYR A 341 -21.46 3.19 12.06
CA TYR A 341 -21.78 1.80 11.77
C TYR A 341 -22.77 1.28 12.81
N SER A 342 -23.96 0.90 12.36
CA SER A 342 -25.03 0.35 13.21
C SER A 342 -25.97 -0.55 12.42
N SER A 343 -26.69 -1.42 13.12
CA SER A 343 -27.77 -2.27 12.61
C SER A 343 -29.16 -1.69 12.83
N SER A 344 -29.26 -0.58 13.55
CA SER A 344 -30.53 -0.06 14.10
C SER A 344 -31.11 1.11 13.31
N PHE A 345 -30.77 1.23 12.03
CA PHE A 345 -31.23 2.33 11.19
C PHE A 345 -32.64 2.10 10.64
N MET A 346 -33.47 3.13 10.75
CA MET A 346 -34.82 3.19 10.19
C MET A 346 -35.01 4.53 9.47
N ILE A 347 -35.79 4.51 8.40
CA ILE A 347 -36.33 5.69 7.74
C ILE A 347 -37.86 5.64 7.72
N ASP A 348 -38.49 6.81 7.65
CA ASP A 348 -39.92 7.03 7.58
C ASP A 348 -40.24 8.25 6.71
N SER A 349 -41.47 8.75 6.76
CA SER A 349 -41.91 9.90 5.96
C SER A 349 -41.24 11.22 6.33
N ASP A 350 -40.68 11.34 7.53
CA ASP A 350 -40.05 12.56 8.03
C ASP A 350 -38.52 12.55 7.81
N SER A 351 -37.98 11.42 7.36
CA SER A 351 -36.55 11.23 7.09
C SER A 351 -36.09 12.02 5.85
N ILE A 352 -34.93 12.66 5.94
CA ILE A 352 -34.38 13.54 4.88
C ILE A 352 -32.94 13.13 4.58
N ASN A 353 -32.53 13.23 3.31
CA ASN A 353 -31.16 12.97 2.81
C ASN A 353 -30.75 11.49 2.83
N ILE A 354 -31.71 10.58 2.84
CA ILE A 354 -31.50 9.14 2.80
C ILE A 354 -32.44 8.57 1.77
N GLY A 355 -31.88 7.76 0.88
CA GLY A 355 -32.63 7.10 -0.17
C GLY A 355 -33.20 5.76 0.28
N PHE A 356 -34.24 5.34 -0.43
CA PHE A 356 -34.76 3.99 -0.37
C PHE A 356 -34.79 3.40 -1.77
N ASP A 357 -34.15 2.27 -1.96
CA ASP A 357 -34.25 1.46 -3.17
C ASP A 357 -35.60 0.72 -3.17
N GLN A 358 -36.54 1.18 -3.99
CA GLN A 358 -37.89 0.63 -4.07
C GLN A 358 -37.93 -0.77 -4.69
N ASP A 359 -36.97 -1.08 -5.54
CA ASP A 359 -36.92 -2.35 -6.26
C ASP A 359 -36.33 -3.46 -5.37
N GLY A 360 -35.35 -3.11 -4.52
CA GLY A 360 -34.59 -4.04 -3.69
C GLY A 360 -34.98 -4.07 -2.21
N GLY A 361 -35.66 -3.03 -1.72
CA GLY A 361 -36.05 -2.90 -0.32
C GLY A 361 -34.87 -2.58 0.60
N TYR A 362 -34.03 -1.62 0.21
CA TYR A 362 -32.77 -1.31 0.91
C TYR A 362 -32.61 0.19 1.19
N LEU A 363 -31.98 0.51 2.33
CA LEU A 363 -31.61 1.88 2.67
C LEU A 363 -30.39 2.30 1.86
N VAL A 364 -30.31 3.59 1.51
CA VAL A 364 -29.26 4.15 0.64
C VAL A 364 -28.74 5.46 1.19
N ASP A 365 -27.46 5.49 1.58
CA ASP A 365 -26.75 6.70 2.02
C ASP A 365 -25.56 6.96 1.08
N PHE A 366 -25.80 7.76 0.04
CA PHE A 366 -24.77 8.07 -0.94
C PHE A 366 -23.72 9.02 -0.36
N ASN A 367 -22.47 8.54 -0.31
CA ASN A 367 -21.27 9.23 0.16
C ASN A 367 -20.18 9.26 -0.88
#